data_AF-A0A524DH19-F1
#
_entry.id   AF-A0A524DH19-F1
#
_cell.length_a   1.000
_cell.length_b   1.000
_cell.length_c   1.000
_cell.angle_alpha   90.00
_cell.angle_beta   90.00
_cell.angle_gamma   90.00
#
_symmetry.space_group_name_H-M   'P 1'
#
loop_
_entity.id
_entity.type
_entity.pdbx_description
1 polymer ?
#
loop_
_entity_poly.entity_id
_entity_poly.type
_entity_poly.pdbx_seq_one_letter_code
_entity_poly.pdbx_strand_id
1 'polypeptide(L)'
;MLEAIANITTIVVRKKLLEENEKRMEKPRISIAGCGFVGLVNAAAYASHGFKVIATTIKEEEAELINAAKAPFYEKDLNPLLEKALKLGNLKVITNNRDAILNSDITFISVGTPMDEHYNIDL
;
A
#
# COMPACT_ATOMS: atom_id res chain seq x y z
N MET A 1 -37.82 -5.53 -34.21
CA MET A 1 -37.47 -4.22 -33.59
C MET A 1 -37.37 -4.29 -32.07
N LEU A 2 -38.18 -5.10 -31.38
CA LEU A 2 -38.11 -5.29 -29.91
C LEU A 2 -36.88 -6.10 -29.40
N GLU A 3 -36.36 -7.05 -30.17
CA GLU A 3 -35.18 -7.84 -29.75
C GLU A 3 -33.86 -7.08 -29.79
N ALA A 4 -33.75 -6.02 -30.60
CA ALA A 4 -32.55 -5.16 -30.64
C ALA A 4 -32.41 -4.28 -29.39
N ILE A 5 -33.54 -3.90 -28.77
CA ILE A 5 -33.57 -3.10 -27.54
C ILE A 5 -33.20 -3.97 -26.32
N ALA A 6 -33.56 -5.27 -26.32
CA ALA A 6 -33.23 -6.19 -25.23
C ALA A 6 -31.71 -6.48 -25.09
N ASN A 7 -30.98 -6.53 -26.20
CA ASN A 7 -29.53 -6.77 -26.19
C ASN A 7 -28.73 -5.53 -25.76
N ILE A 8 -29.16 -4.32 -26.13
CA ILE A 8 -28.53 -3.07 -25.67
C ILE A 8 -28.76 -2.86 -24.16
N THR A 9 -29.97 -3.10 -23.67
CA THR A 9 -30.29 -2.97 -22.24
C THR A 9 -29.51 -3.98 -21.38
N THR A 10 -29.40 -5.25 -21.83
CA THR A 10 -28.67 -6.28 -21.06
C THR A 10 -27.16 -6.04 -21.03
N ILE A 11 -26.57 -5.53 -22.12
CA ILE A 11 -25.13 -5.21 -22.17
C ILE A 11 -24.80 -3.98 -21.30
N VAL A 12 -25.65 -2.94 -21.31
CA VAL A 12 -25.46 -1.76 -20.45
C VAL A 12 -25.60 -2.12 -18.97
N VAL A 13 -26.58 -2.96 -18.60
CA VAL A 13 -26.75 -3.44 -17.22
C VAL A 13 -25.57 -4.31 -16.78
N ARG A 14 -25.08 -5.26 -17.60
CA ARG A 14 -23.90 -6.06 -17.25
C ARG A 14 -22.64 -5.22 -17.07
N LYS A 15 -22.38 -4.25 -17.95
CA LYS A 15 -21.21 -3.36 -17.83
C LYS A 15 -21.31 -2.49 -16.57
N LYS A 16 -22.48 -1.89 -16.31
CA LYS A 16 -22.72 -1.09 -15.10
C LYS A 16 -22.63 -1.92 -13.82
N LEU A 17 -23.17 -3.15 -13.81
CA LEU A 17 -23.05 -4.07 -12.68
C LEU A 17 -21.61 -4.57 -12.47
N LEU A 18 -20.83 -4.77 -13.54
CA LEU A 18 -19.41 -5.12 -13.43
C LEU A 18 -18.59 -3.93 -12.88
N GLU A 19 -18.83 -2.71 -13.38
CA GLU A 19 -18.23 -1.48 -12.87
C GLU A 19 -18.67 -1.17 -11.42
N GLU A 20 -19.92 -1.46 -11.06
CA GLU A 20 -20.45 -1.33 -9.69
C GLU A 20 -19.91 -2.44 -8.77
N ASN A 21 -19.69 -3.66 -9.28
CA ASN A 21 -19.08 -4.76 -8.52
C ASN A 21 -17.58 -4.55 -8.32
N GLU A 22 -16.84 -4.03 -9.31
CA GLU A 22 -15.45 -3.57 -9.14
C GLU A 22 -15.37 -2.42 -8.12
N LYS A 23 -16.36 -1.51 -8.10
CA LYS A 23 -16.49 -0.48 -7.06
C LYS A 23 -16.90 -1.02 -5.68
N ARG A 24 -17.47 -2.23 -5.60
CA ARG A 24 -17.95 -2.85 -4.34
C ARG A 24 -16.93 -3.73 -3.64
N MET A 25 -15.81 -4.05 -4.28
CA MET A 25 -14.75 -4.80 -3.61
C MET A 25 -13.93 -3.84 -2.76
N GLU A 26 -14.05 -3.98 -1.44
CA GLU A 26 -13.16 -3.30 -0.51
C GLU A 26 -11.71 -3.66 -0.86
N LYS A 27 -10.85 -2.63 -1.00
CA LYS A 27 -9.45 -2.85 -1.36
C LYS A 27 -8.78 -3.68 -0.25
N PRO A 28 -7.93 -4.66 -0.59
CA PRO A 28 -7.21 -5.42 0.41
C PRO A 28 -6.37 -4.49 1.27
N ARG A 29 -6.29 -4.81 2.56
CA ARG A 29 -5.40 -4.18 3.52
C ARG A 29 -4.00 -4.72 3.29
N ILE A 30 -3.03 -3.83 3.25
CA ILE A 30 -1.64 -4.15 2.94
C ILE A 30 -0.79 -3.93 4.18
N SER A 31 0.10 -4.87 4.49
CA SER A 31 1.24 -4.62 5.36
C SER A 31 2.54 -4.64 4.55
N ILE A 32 3.50 -3.82 4.97
CA ILE A 32 4.84 -3.74 4.37
C ILE A 32 5.88 -3.85 5.46
N ALA A 33 6.63 -4.95 5.45
CA ALA A 33 7.74 -5.17 6.37
C ALA A 33 9.02 -4.51 5.82
N GLY A 34 9.46 -3.45 6.51
CA GLY A 34 10.63 -2.66 6.16
C GLY A 34 10.27 -1.31 5.52
N CYS A 35 10.69 -0.20 6.15
CA CYS A 35 10.56 1.17 5.62
C CYS A 35 11.86 1.69 4.98
N GLY A 36 12.65 0.80 4.37
CA GLY A 36 13.74 1.20 3.49
C GLY A 36 13.22 1.85 2.20
N PHE A 37 14.13 2.14 1.27
CA PHE A 37 13.80 2.81 0.01
C PHE A 37 12.61 2.17 -0.73
N VAL A 38 12.67 0.85 -0.94
CA VAL A 38 11.62 0.09 -1.64
C VAL A 38 10.30 0.11 -0.85
N GLY A 39 10.36 -0.21 0.44
CA GLY A 39 9.15 -0.39 1.24
C GLY A 39 8.40 0.90 1.51
N LEU A 40 9.10 1.99 1.87
CA LEU A 40 8.45 3.26 2.20
C LEU A 40 7.83 3.92 0.97
N VAL A 41 8.51 3.89 -0.17
CA VAL A 41 7.97 4.44 -1.43
C VAL A 41 6.70 3.69 -1.83
N ASN A 42 6.72 2.35 -1.75
CA ASN A 42 5.53 1.53 -2.03
C ASN A 42 4.41 1.77 -1.02
N ALA A 43 4.72 1.91 0.27
CA ALA A 43 3.74 2.21 1.31
C ALA A 43 3.00 3.52 1.02
N ALA A 44 3.76 4.58 0.73
CA ALA A 44 3.22 5.89 0.38
C ALA A 44 2.41 5.84 -0.93
N ALA A 45 2.91 5.11 -1.94
CA ALA A 45 2.22 4.95 -3.22
C ALA A 45 0.87 4.24 -3.05
N TYR A 46 0.83 3.06 -2.41
CA TYR A 46 -0.42 2.33 -2.20
C TYR A 46 -1.42 3.12 -1.35
N ALA A 47 -0.98 3.71 -0.24
CA ALA A 47 -1.85 4.48 0.64
C ALA A 47 -2.42 5.72 -0.06
N SER A 48 -1.63 6.42 -0.87
CA SER A 48 -2.08 7.58 -1.65
C SER A 48 -3.07 7.23 -2.77
N HIS A 49 -3.16 5.96 -3.16
CA HIS A 49 -4.14 5.41 -4.10
C HIS A 49 -5.34 4.73 -3.40
N GLY A 50 -5.48 4.89 -2.08
CA GLY A 50 -6.69 4.46 -1.37
C GLY A 50 -6.62 3.08 -0.70
N PHE A 51 -5.47 2.40 -0.73
CA PHE A 51 -5.30 1.17 0.06
C PHE A 51 -5.07 1.51 1.54
N LYS A 52 -5.52 0.66 2.45
CA LYS A 52 -5.14 0.76 3.88
C LYS A 52 -3.81 0.05 4.07
N VAL A 53 -2.79 0.78 4.49
CA VAL A 53 -1.40 0.32 4.60
C VAL A 53 -0.90 0.45 6.04
N ILE A 54 -0.36 -0.64 6.58
CA ILE A 54 0.42 -0.66 7.81
C ILE A 54 1.86 -1.03 7.46
N ALA A 55 2.77 -0.06 7.44
CA ALA A 55 4.18 -0.31 7.21
C ALA A 55 4.93 -0.48 8.54
N THR A 56 6.03 -1.23 8.52
CA THR A 56 6.85 -1.46 9.71
C THR A 56 8.31 -1.17 9.50
N THR A 57 8.95 -0.65 10.55
CA THR A 57 10.40 -0.48 10.64
C THR A 57 10.86 -1.00 12.01
N ILE A 58 12.13 -1.36 12.13
CA ILE A 58 12.72 -1.76 13.41
C ILE A 58 13.14 -0.56 14.27
N LYS A 59 13.24 0.64 13.67
CA LYS A 59 13.69 1.85 14.37
C LYS A 59 12.50 2.75 14.69
N GLU A 60 12.23 2.96 15.97
CA GLU A 60 11.12 3.79 16.43
C GLU A 60 11.21 5.23 15.90
N GLU A 61 12.42 5.80 15.86
CA GLU A 61 12.68 7.14 15.32
C GLU A 61 12.27 7.28 13.84
N GLU A 62 12.46 6.24 13.02
CA GLU A 62 12.03 6.24 11.62
C GLU A 62 10.50 6.21 11.55
N ALA A 63 9.85 5.41 12.39
CA ALA A 63 8.39 5.34 12.45
C ALA A 63 7.78 6.70 12.85
N GLU A 64 8.34 7.36 13.87
CA GLU A 64 7.91 8.69 14.30
C GLU A 64 8.07 9.74 13.19
N LEU A 65 9.24 9.78 12.53
CA LEU A 65 9.50 10.70 11.42
C LEU A 65 8.51 10.51 10.27
N ILE A 66 8.30 9.25 9.85
CA ILE A 66 7.42 8.95 8.73
C ILE A 66 5.98 9.31 9.07
N ASN A 67 5.50 8.98 10.29
CA ASN A 67 4.15 9.37 10.71
C ASN A 67 3.99 10.90 10.84
N ALA A 68 5.08 11.66 10.95
CA ALA A 68 5.11 13.12 10.85
C ALA A 68 5.29 13.63 9.40
N ALA A 69 5.06 12.78 8.40
CA ALA A 69 5.22 13.06 6.97
C ALA A 69 6.64 13.46 6.54
N LYS A 70 7.66 12.96 7.26
CA LYS A 70 9.09 13.18 6.92
C LYS A 70 9.77 11.86 6.58
N ALA A 71 10.29 11.77 5.36
CA ALA A 71 11.08 10.61 4.94
C ALA A 71 12.45 10.58 5.66
N PRO A 72 12.94 9.39 6.06
CA PRO A 72 14.25 9.22 6.69
C PRO A 72 15.42 9.29 5.67
N PHE A 73 15.12 9.40 4.38
CA PHE A 73 16.07 9.56 3.29
C PHE A 73 15.50 10.50 2.22
N TYR A 74 16.38 11.00 1.35
CA TYR A 74 15.97 11.85 0.23
C TYR A 74 15.46 10.99 -0.94
N GLU A 75 14.22 11.22 -1.33
CA GLU A 75 13.64 10.78 -2.60
C GLU A 75 12.74 11.91 -3.11
N LYS A 76 12.77 12.16 -4.41
CA LYS A 76 11.98 13.22 -5.01
C LYS A 76 10.50 12.92 -4.81
N ASP A 77 9.74 13.93 -4.36
CA ASP A 77 8.29 13.87 -4.15
C ASP A 77 7.78 12.91 -3.06
N LEU A 78 8.67 12.23 -2.30
CA LEU A 78 8.25 11.30 -1.23
C LEU A 78 7.55 11.99 -0.06
N ASN A 79 8.06 13.13 0.44
CA ASN A 79 7.41 13.86 1.53
C ASN A 79 5.98 14.30 1.18
N PRO A 80 5.72 14.95 0.02
CA PRO A 80 4.36 15.24 -0.44
C PRO A 80 3.46 14.00 -0.55
N LEU A 81 4.02 12.87 -1.01
CA LEU A 81 3.27 11.63 -1.14
C LEU A 81 2.87 11.03 0.22
N LEU A 82 3.79 11.07 1.20
CA LEU A 82 3.54 10.70 2.59
C LEU A 82 2.47 11.58 3.21
N GLU A 83 2.57 12.90 3.06
CA GLU A 83 1.59 13.84 3.58
C GLU A 83 0.18 13.51 3.05
N LYS A 84 0.05 13.27 1.74
CA LYS A 84 -1.21 12.83 1.13
C LYS A 84 -1.72 11.52 1.74
N ALA A 85 -0.86 10.50 1.83
CA ALA A 85 -1.21 9.18 2.35
C ALA A 85 -1.68 9.22 3.82
N LEU A 86 -0.98 9.97 4.66
CA LEU A 86 -1.29 10.15 6.08
C LEU A 86 -2.56 10.98 6.28
N LYS A 87 -2.72 12.08 5.51
CA LYS A 87 -3.93 12.91 5.55
C LYS A 87 -5.19 12.14 5.15
N LEU A 88 -5.07 11.18 4.23
CA LEU A 88 -6.16 10.26 3.88
C LEU A 88 -6.45 9.21 4.96
N GLY A 89 -5.62 9.10 6.01
CA GLY A 89 -5.74 8.07 7.04
C GLY A 89 -5.52 6.66 6.48
N ASN A 90 -4.70 6.55 5.43
CA ASN A 90 -4.46 5.31 4.70
C ASN A 90 -3.09 4.70 4.99
N LEU A 91 -2.18 5.45 5.60
CA LEU A 91 -0.86 4.95 6.01
C LEU A 91 -0.73 5.06 7.53
N LYS A 92 -0.18 4.02 8.15
CA LYS A 92 0.33 4.03 9.52
C LYS A 92 1.67 3.30 9.53
N VAL A 93 2.67 3.86 10.22
CA VAL A 93 3.95 3.17 10.46
C VAL A 93 4.04 2.76 11.92
N ILE A 94 4.43 1.50 12.18
CA ILE A 94 4.61 0.93 13.53
C ILE A 94 5.89 0.10 13.60
N THR A 95 6.28 -0.35 14.80
CA THR A 95 7.45 -1.22 14.98
C THR A 95 7.10 -2.70 15.17
N ASN A 96 5.82 -3.04 15.29
CA ASN A 96 5.36 -4.42 15.51
C ASN A 96 4.93 -5.12 14.20
N ASN A 97 5.81 -5.95 13.64
CA ASN A 97 5.52 -6.76 12.45
C ASN A 97 4.29 -7.67 12.62
N ARG A 98 4.14 -8.31 13.78
CA ARG A 98 3.05 -9.27 14.02
C ARG A 98 1.69 -8.58 13.93
N ASP A 99 1.57 -7.40 14.53
CA ASP A 99 0.34 -6.61 14.49
C ASP A 99 0.01 -6.17 13.05
N ALA A 100 1.00 -5.71 12.29
CA ALA A 100 0.80 -5.34 10.88
C ALA A 100 0.32 -6.53 10.03
N ILE A 101 0.95 -7.69 10.18
CA ILE A 101 0.61 -8.92 9.43
C ILE A 101 -0.81 -9.38 9.76
N LEU A 102 -1.17 -9.49 11.05
CA LEU A 102 -2.50 -9.94 11.48
C LEU A 102 -3.63 -8.99 11.07
N ASN A 103 -3.30 -7.74 10.73
CA ASN A 103 -4.24 -6.69 10.34
C ASN A 103 -4.17 -6.35 8.83
N SER A 104 -3.68 -7.28 8.01
CA SER A 104 -3.58 -7.13 6.55
C SER A 104 -3.99 -8.40 5.81
N ASP A 105 -4.48 -8.23 4.59
CA ASP A 105 -4.78 -9.34 3.67
C ASP A 105 -3.53 -9.74 2.85
N ILE A 106 -2.62 -8.80 2.63
CA ILE A 106 -1.39 -8.98 1.85
C ILE A 106 -0.21 -8.40 2.62
N THR A 107 0.87 -9.15 2.76
CA THR A 107 2.15 -8.68 3.32
C THR A 107 3.22 -8.64 2.24
N PHE A 108 3.85 -7.48 2.07
CA PHE A 108 5.09 -7.33 1.31
C PHE A 108 6.28 -7.37 2.26
N ILE A 109 7.31 -8.14 1.91
CA ILE A 109 8.59 -8.15 2.62
C ILE A 109 9.57 -7.34 1.77
N SER A 110 10.02 -6.21 2.30
CA SER A 110 10.92 -5.27 1.64
C SER A 110 12.07 -4.85 2.56
N VAL A 111 12.54 -5.80 3.37
CA VAL A 111 13.74 -5.63 4.20
C VAL A 111 15.00 -5.69 3.34
N GLY A 112 16.08 -5.11 3.85
CA GLY A 112 17.37 -5.19 3.17
C GLY A 112 17.89 -6.63 3.18
N THR A 113 18.50 -7.02 2.06
CA THR A 113 19.20 -8.30 1.88
C THR A 113 20.66 -7.99 1.52
N PRO A 114 21.45 -7.49 2.48
CA PRO A 114 22.84 -7.12 2.21
C PRO A 114 23.66 -8.36 1.80
N MET A 115 24.85 -8.11 1.23
CA MET A 115 25.81 -9.18 1.01
C MET A 115 26.64 -9.41 2.28
N ASP A 116 26.90 -10.66 2.62
CA ASP A 116 27.84 -11.02 3.69
C ASP A 116 29.32 -10.86 3.24
N GLU A 117 30.26 -11.16 4.14
CA GLU A 117 31.70 -11.10 3.86
C GLU A 117 32.19 -12.12 2.82
N HIS A 118 31.35 -13.07 2.45
CA HIS A 118 31.60 -14.11 1.46
C HIS A 118 30.81 -13.90 0.16
N TYR A 119 30.18 -12.74 -0.02
CA TYR A 119 29.34 -12.37 -1.17
C TYR A 119 28.05 -13.21 -1.33
N ASN A 120 27.60 -13.87 -0.26
CA ASN A 120 26.27 -14.48 -0.24
C ASN A 120 25.21 -13.42 0.10
N ILE A 121 23.96 -13.72 -0.27
CA ILE A 121 22.81 -12.91 0.14
C ILE A 121 22.45 -13.27 1.59
N ASP A 122 22.39 -12.27 2.47
CA ASP A 122 21.87 -12.40 3.84
C ASP A 122 20.33 -12.37 3.80
N LEU A 123 19.68 -13.46 4.21
CA LEU A 123 18.22 -13.69 4.12
C LEU A 123 17.60 -13.94 5.50
#